data_AF-A0A929XDG8-F1
#
_entry.id   AF-A0A929XDG8-F1
#
_cell.length_a   1.000
_cell.length_b   1.000
_cell.length_c   1.000
_cell.angle_alpha   90.00
_cell.angle_beta   90.00
_cell.angle_gamma   90.00
#
_symmetry.space_group_name_H-M   'P 1'
#
loop_
_entity.id
_entity.type
_entity.pdbx_description
1 polymer ?
#
loop_
_entity_poly.entity_id
_entity_poly.type
_entity_poly.pdbx_seq_one_letter_code
_entity_poly.pdbx_strand_id
1 'polypeptide(L)'
;MKGLQKKKGITLIALVITIVIMLLLAGVAIQMALGENGLITKSIVSKNEQLKQELYEISKFEYLNLKTKAIEESKKEPNIEKVLTESNFLNKYNIVGDNITDKNGNIIDTKENLIGSLKELGKNNNKYPKTVAGVIIAEEDKDKMILKVKIKESTDKLLVPGTRIRSFRR
;
A
#
# COMPACT_ATOMS: atom_id res chain seq x y z
N MET A 1 43.06 -49.91 29.23
CA MET A 1 41.99 -50.71 28.60
C MET A 1 41.25 -49.82 27.60
N LYS A 2 41.21 -50.17 26.29
CA LYS A 2 40.51 -49.40 25.25
C LYS A 2 39.14 -50.03 24.99
N GLY A 3 38.06 -49.31 25.25
CA GLY A 3 36.69 -49.76 24.98
C GLY A 3 36.40 -49.82 23.49
N LEU A 4 35.95 -50.97 22.98
CA LEU A 4 35.50 -51.12 21.60
C LEU A 4 34.18 -50.36 21.40
N GLN A 5 34.20 -49.35 20.53
CA GLN A 5 33.00 -48.60 20.14
C GLN A 5 32.09 -49.50 19.29
N LYS A 6 30.86 -49.75 19.76
CA LYS A 6 29.85 -50.51 19.01
C LYS A 6 29.35 -49.67 17.82
N LYS A 7 29.68 -50.08 16.59
CA LYS A 7 29.05 -49.50 15.38
C LYS A 7 27.58 -49.95 15.34
N LYS A 8 26.62 -49.03 15.48
CA LYS A 8 25.21 -49.32 15.23
C LYS A 8 25.02 -49.43 13.72
N GLY A 9 24.76 -50.63 13.21
CA GLY A 9 24.39 -50.82 11.80
C GLY A 9 23.00 -50.24 11.55
N ILE A 10 22.86 -49.46 10.48
CA ILE A 10 21.55 -49.04 9.96
C ILE A 10 20.93 -50.25 9.26
N THR A 11 19.69 -50.59 9.58
CA THR A 11 18.94 -51.63 8.87
C THR A 11 18.46 -51.08 7.52
N LEU A 12 18.50 -51.90 6.46
CA LEU A 12 17.99 -51.50 5.13
C LEU A 12 16.54 -51.02 5.17
N ILE A 13 15.72 -51.58 6.08
CA ILE A 13 14.34 -51.18 6.29
C ILE A 13 14.24 -49.71 6.74
N ALA A 14 15.12 -49.28 7.67
CA ALA A 14 15.16 -47.88 8.11
C ALA A 14 15.54 -46.93 6.96
N LEU A 15 16.46 -47.36 6.09
CA LEU A 15 16.85 -46.58 4.91
C LEU A 15 15.69 -46.39 3.94
N VAL A 16 14.94 -47.47 3.64
CA VAL A 16 13.80 -47.44 2.71
C VAL A 16 12.69 -46.49 3.22
N ILE A 17 12.32 -46.61 4.50
CA ILE A 17 11.26 -45.77 5.10
C ILE A 17 11.62 -44.29 5.03
N THR A 18 12.90 -43.95 5.27
CA THR A 18 13.37 -42.56 5.22
C THR A 18 13.17 -41.95 3.83
N ILE A 19 13.50 -42.69 2.77
CA ILE A 19 13.35 -42.23 1.39
C ILE A 19 11.86 -42.02 1.06
N VAL A 20 10.98 -42.94 1.46
CA VAL A 20 9.53 -42.80 1.24
C VAL A 20 8.99 -41.53 1.89
N ILE A 21 9.35 -41.26 3.15
CA ILE A 21 8.92 -40.04 3.85
C ILE A 21 9.47 -38.80 3.13
N MET A 22 10.72 -38.83 2.70
CA MET A 22 11.35 -37.71 2.01
C MET A 22 10.66 -37.40 0.68
N LEU A 23 10.22 -38.42 -0.07
CA LEU A 23 9.47 -38.26 -1.32
C LEU A 23 8.07 -37.68 -1.09
N LEU A 24 7.36 -38.15 -0.06
CA LEU A 24 6.03 -37.62 0.29
C LEU A 24 6.12 -36.14 0.70
N LEU A 25 7.09 -35.80 1.55
CA LEU A 25 7.33 -34.42 1.96
C LEU A 25 7.76 -33.54 0.78
N ALA A 26 8.59 -34.05 -0.12
CA ALA A 26 8.99 -33.33 -1.32
C ALA A 26 7.78 -33.01 -2.22
N GLY A 27 6.85 -33.95 -2.39
CA GLY A 27 5.62 -33.71 -3.17
C GLY A 27 4.79 -32.54 -2.62
N VAL A 28 4.56 -32.53 -1.31
CA VAL A 28 3.81 -31.43 -0.65
C VAL A 28 4.60 -30.12 -0.70
N ALA A 29 5.92 -30.15 -0.44
CA ALA A 29 6.76 -28.96 -0.47
C ALA A 29 6.83 -28.30 -1.86
N ILE A 30 6.93 -29.10 -2.92
CA ILE A 30 6.96 -28.60 -4.30
C ILE A 30 5.64 -27.92 -4.65
N GLN A 31 4.50 -28.53 -4.28
CA GLN A 31 3.18 -27.93 -4.50
C GLN A 31 3.06 -26.58 -3.78
N MET A 32 3.52 -26.49 -2.52
CA MET A 32 3.52 -25.24 -1.76
C MET A 32 4.51 -24.19 -2.30
N ALA A 33 5.61 -24.61 -2.91
CA ALA A 33 6.60 -23.69 -3.46
C ALA A 33 6.19 -23.13 -4.84
N LEU A 34 5.74 -24.00 -5.75
CA LEU A 34 5.56 -23.71 -7.17
C LEU A 34 4.09 -23.73 -7.66
N GLY A 35 3.13 -24.06 -6.80
CA GLY A 35 1.70 -24.05 -7.17
C GLY A 35 1.19 -22.65 -7.52
N GLU A 36 -0.07 -22.57 -7.98
CA GLU A 36 -0.71 -21.31 -8.41
C GLU A 36 -0.70 -20.22 -7.32
N ASN A 37 -0.83 -20.61 -6.05
CA ASN A 37 -0.67 -19.73 -4.88
C ASN A 37 0.58 -20.07 -4.06
N GLY A 38 1.59 -20.66 -4.71
CA GLY A 38 2.82 -21.06 -4.09
C GLY A 38 3.67 -19.88 -3.63
N LEU A 39 4.64 -20.16 -2.76
CA LEU A 39 5.51 -19.13 -2.19
C LEU A 39 6.27 -18.35 -3.26
N ILE A 40 6.78 -19.01 -4.31
CA ILE A 40 7.55 -18.38 -5.37
C ILE A 40 6.67 -17.41 -6.18
N THR A 41 5.50 -17.86 -6.61
CA THR A 41 4.52 -17.04 -7.34
C THR A 41 4.11 -15.82 -6.53
N LYS A 42 3.76 -16.01 -5.25
CA LYS A 42 3.39 -14.91 -4.36
C LYS A 42 4.53 -13.90 -4.16
N SER A 43 5.77 -14.38 -4.05
CA SER A 43 6.94 -13.50 -3.92
C SER A 43 7.15 -12.65 -5.17
N ILE A 44 6.95 -13.22 -6.35
CA ILE A 44 7.07 -12.49 -7.63
C ILE A 44 5.97 -11.44 -7.75
N VAL A 45 4.72 -11.80 -7.45
CA VAL A 45 3.59 -10.85 -7.47
C VAL A 45 3.84 -9.70 -6.49
N SER A 46 4.22 -10.00 -5.25
CA SER A 46 4.52 -8.98 -4.25
C SER A 46 5.66 -8.06 -4.67
N LYS A 47 6.70 -8.59 -5.32
CA LYS A 47 7.79 -7.77 -5.86
C LYS A 47 7.29 -6.83 -6.96
N ASN A 48 6.48 -7.33 -7.90
CA ASN A 48 5.93 -6.52 -8.98
C ASN A 48 4.98 -5.44 -8.45
N GLU A 49 4.12 -5.78 -7.47
CA GLU A 49 3.24 -4.83 -6.79
C GLU A 49 4.04 -3.75 -6.06
N GLN A 50 5.13 -4.11 -5.38
CA GLN A 50 6.01 -3.15 -4.72
C GLN A 50 6.66 -2.19 -5.71
N LEU A 51 7.23 -2.70 -6.81
CA LEU A 51 7.81 -1.86 -7.86
C LEU A 51 6.78 -0.95 -8.50
N LYS A 52 5.57 -1.46 -8.71
CA LYS A 52 4.44 -0.69 -9.22
C LYS A 52 4.09 0.43 -8.23
N GLN A 53 3.88 0.14 -6.96
CA GLN A 53 3.58 1.15 -5.94
C GLN A 53 4.66 2.23 -5.87
N GLU A 54 5.93 1.84 -5.87
CA GLU A 54 7.05 2.77 -5.84
C GLU A 54 7.09 3.67 -7.10
N LEU A 55 6.77 3.13 -8.28
CA LEU A 55 6.62 3.90 -9.51
C LEU A 55 5.52 4.97 -9.36
N TYR A 56 4.37 4.63 -8.80
CA TYR A 56 3.28 5.58 -8.58
C TYR A 56 3.62 6.64 -7.53
N GLU A 57 4.26 6.26 -6.43
CA GLU A 57 4.67 7.19 -5.38
C GLU A 57 5.67 8.23 -5.87
N ILE A 58 6.70 7.79 -6.59
CA ILE A 58 7.71 8.69 -7.17
C ILE A 58 7.05 9.60 -8.20
N SER A 59 6.24 9.05 -9.10
CA SER A 59 5.56 9.84 -10.13
C SER A 59 4.62 10.89 -9.54
N LYS A 60 3.93 10.53 -8.45
CA LYS A 60 3.09 11.45 -7.67
C LYS A 60 3.91 12.56 -7.05
N PHE A 61 5.03 12.21 -6.42
CA PHE A 61 5.94 13.18 -5.82
C PHE A 61 6.50 14.16 -6.85
N GLU A 62 6.94 13.66 -8.01
CA GLU A 62 7.44 14.50 -9.09
C GLU A 62 6.35 15.42 -9.65
N TYR A 63 5.14 14.91 -9.86
CA TYR A 63 4.03 15.75 -10.30
C TYR A 63 3.74 16.88 -9.32
N LEU A 64 3.76 16.59 -8.00
CA LEU A 64 3.59 17.60 -6.97
C LEU A 64 4.71 18.64 -7.01
N ASN A 65 5.96 18.22 -7.16
CA ASN A 65 7.11 19.11 -7.30
C ASN A 65 7.01 20.02 -8.53
N LEU A 66 6.52 19.49 -9.65
CA LEU A 66 6.27 20.31 -10.85
C LEU A 66 5.13 21.31 -10.62
N LYS A 67 4.07 20.89 -9.93
CA LYS A 67 2.96 21.76 -9.59
C LYS A 67 3.40 22.87 -8.62
N THR A 68 4.23 22.57 -7.62
CA THR A 68 4.75 23.59 -6.70
C THR A 68 5.64 24.59 -7.42
N LYS A 69 6.56 24.14 -8.28
CA LYS A 69 7.39 25.02 -9.11
C LYS A 69 6.54 25.93 -10.02
N ALA A 70 5.50 25.37 -10.65
CA ALA A 70 4.58 26.17 -11.47
C ALA A 70 3.85 27.24 -10.65
N ILE A 71 3.44 26.93 -9.41
CA ILE A 71 2.80 27.89 -8.50
C ILE A 71 3.78 29.01 -8.12
N GLU A 72 5.02 28.66 -7.75
CA GLU A 72 6.07 29.64 -7.43
C GLU A 72 6.33 30.60 -8.60
N GLU A 73 6.35 30.06 -9.83
CA GLU A 73 6.55 30.83 -11.05
C GLU A 73 5.27 31.52 -11.57
N SER A 74 4.15 31.44 -10.83
CA SER A 74 2.83 31.94 -11.24
C SER A 74 2.37 31.43 -12.62
N LYS A 75 2.79 30.23 -13.00
CA LYS A 75 2.45 29.55 -14.25
C LYS A 75 1.24 28.64 -14.06
N LYS A 76 0.54 28.35 -15.17
CA LYS A 76 -0.55 27.37 -15.20
C LYS A 76 -0.01 25.97 -14.81
N GLU A 77 -0.88 25.15 -14.21
CA GLU A 77 -0.57 23.77 -13.84
C GLU A 77 0.11 23.00 -14.99
N PRO A 78 1.20 22.26 -14.69
CA PRO A 78 1.95 21.51 -15.70
C PRO A 78 1.13 20.35 -16.25
N ASN A 79 1.38 19.97 -17.51
CA ASN A 79 0.87 18.72 -18.05
C ASN A 79 1.46 17.54 -17.25
N ILE A 80 0.61 16.59 -16.86
CA ILE A 80 0.95 15.37 -16.10
C ILE A 80 2.03 14.56 -16.83
N GLU A 81 2.03 14.56 -18.16
CA GLU A 81 3.03 13.86 -18.98
C GLU A 81 4.46 14.33 -18.73
N LYS A 82 4.67 15.55 -18.21
CA LYS A 82 6.01 16.05 -17.90
C LYS A 82 6.75 15.21 -16.87
N VAL A 83 6.02 14.51 -16.00
CA VAL A 83 6.59 13.57 -15.02
C VAL A 83 7.48 12.52 -15.71
N LEU A 84 7.08 12.07 -16.89
CA LEU A 84 7.78 11.07 -17.67
C LEU A 84 9.14 11.56 -18.21
N THR A 85 9.36 12.87 -18.22
CA THR A 85 10.60 13.50 -18.67
C THR A 85 11.49 14.00 -17.52
N GLU A 86 11.01 13.93 -16.28
CA GLU A 86 11.77 14.40 -15.12
C GLU A 86 12.98 13.50 -14.84
N SER A 87 14.10 14.13 -14.46
CA SER A 87 15.35 13.41 -14.20
C SER A 87 15.19 12.35 -13.12
N ASN A 88 14.45 12.64 -12.05
CA ASN A 88 14.26 11.70 -10.95
C ASN A 88 13.45 10.46 -11.37
N PHE A 89 12.44 10.65 -12.23
CA PHE A 89 11.71 9.55 -12.83
C PHE A 89 12.63 8.73 -13.74
N LEU A 90 13.33 9.40 -14.67
CA LEU A 90 14.23 8.78 -15.64
C LEU A 90 15.48 8.16 -15.00
N ASN A 91 15.86 8.54 -13.78
CA ASN A 91 16.97 7.92 -13.06
C ASN A 91 16.62 6.49 -12.61
N LYS A 92 15.33 6.19 -12.42
CA LYS A 92 14.88 4.91 -11.89
C LYS A 92 14.13 4.05 -12.90
N TYR A 93 13.45 4.69 -13.84
CA TYR A 93 12.62 4.02 -14.84
C TYR A 93 13.07 4.37 -16.26
N ASN A 94 12.69 3.51 -17.19
CA ASN A 94 12.83 3.76 -18.61
C ASN A 94 11.46 3.73 -19.27
N ILE A 95 11.38 4.34 -20.44
CA ILE A 95 10.17 4.41 -21.25
C ILE A 95 10.46 3.74 -22.58
N VAL A 96 9.73 2.66 -22.91
CA VAL A 96 9.89 1.90 -24.15
C VAL A 96 8.52 1.75 -24.80
N GLY A 97 8.29 2.48 -25.89
CA GLY A 97 6.96 2.56 -26.50
C GLY A 97 5.94 3.09 -25.48
N ASP A 98 4.89 2.33 -25.20
CA ASP A 98 3.86 2.67 -24.22
C ASP A 98 4.13 2.13 -22.81
N ASN A 99 5.20 1.34 -22.64
CA ASN A 99 5.54 0.69 -21.38
C ASN A 99 6.53 1.52 -20.55
N ILE A 100 6.39 1.40 -19.23
CA ILE A 100 7.34 1.85 -18.23
C ILE A 100 8.07 0.62 -17.69
N THR A 101 9.40 0.63 -17.76
CA THR A 101 10.23 -0.48 -17.32
C THR A 101 11.18 -0.08 -16.20
N ASP A 102 11.63 -1.05 -15.43
CA ASP A 102 12.80 -0.88 -14.56
C ASP A 102 14.10 -0.72 -15.38
N LYS A 103 15.22 -0.47 -14.69
CA LYS A 103 16.55 -0.41 -15.31
C LYS A 103 17.04 -1.73 -15.87
N ASN A 104 16.38 -2.83 -15.53
CA ASN A 104 16.71 -4.18 -15.97
C ASN A 104 15.87 -4.61 -17.19
N GLY A 105 14.93 -3.78 -17.64
CA GLY A 105 14.04 -4.04 -18.79
C GLY A 105 12.74 -4.77 -18.45
N ASN A 106 12.42 -5.01 -17.18
CA ASN A 106 11.14 -5.60 -16.79
C ASN A 106 10.03 -4.55 -16.84
N ILE A 107 8.91 -4.92 -17.46
CA ILE A 107 7.73 -4.06 -17.56
C ILE A 107 7.05 -3.97 -16.18
N ILE A 108 6.86 -2.74 -15.69
CA ILE A 108 6.19 -2.46 -14.42
C ILE A 108 4.73 -2.11 -14.67
N ASP A 109 4.49 -1.16 -15.57
CA ASP A 109 3.15 -0.72 -15.97
C ASP A 109 3.19 0.07 -17.29
N THR A 110 2.05 0.62 -17.72
CA THR A 110 1.92 1.46 -18.91
C THR A 110 1.88 2.95 -18.56
N LYS A 111 2.23 3.79 -19.53
CA LYS A 111 2.08 5.25 -19.42
C LYS A 111 0.64 5.65 -19.14
N GLU A 112 -0.31 5.04 -19.84
CA GLU A 112 -1.73 5.37 -19.72
C GLU A 112 -2.24 5.11 -18.31
N ASN A 113 -1.91 3.95 -17.73
CA ASN A 113 -2.29 3.62 -16.35
C ASN A 113 -1.66 4.59 -15.34
N LEU A 114 -0.37 4.94 -15.53
CA LEU A 114 0.31 5.89 -14.65
C LEU A 114 -0.36 7.26 -14.69
N ILE A 115 -0.52 7.82 -15.89
CA ILE A 115 -1.13 9.14 -16.11
C ILE A 115 -2.58 9.14 -15.61
N GLY A 116 -3.32 8.05 -15.84
CA GLY A 116 -4.67 7.84 -15.34
C GLY A 116 -4.74 7.99 -13.82
N SER A 117 -3.91 7.25 -13.07
CA SER A 117 -3.90 7.36 -11.60
C SER A 117 -3.40 8.72 -11.11
N LEU A 118 -2.44 9.34 -11.79
CA LEU A 118 -1.97 10.69 -11.44
C LEU A 118 -3.05 11.77 -11.67
N LYS A 119 -3.89 11.59 -12.69
CA LYS A 119 -5.04 12.47 -12.96
C LYS A 119 -6.11 12.35 -11.88
N GLU A 120 -6.28 11.17 -11.29
CA GLU A 120 -7.20 10.95 -10.18
C GLU A 120 -6.72 11.57 -8.86
N LEU A 121 -5.43 11.87 -8.73
CA LEU A 121 -4.82 12.41 -7.52
C LEU A 121 -5.43 13.74 -7.03
N GLY A 122 -6.00 14.53 -7.96
CA GLY A 122 -6.70 15.79 -7.68
C GLY A 122 -8.22 15.68 -7.79
N LYS A 123 -8.74 14.54 -8.23
CA LYS A 123 -10.18 14.29 -8.23
C LYS A 123 -10.57 13.87 -6.81
N ASN A 124 -10.97 14.87 -6.03
CA ASN A 124 -11.83 14.60 -4.90
C ASN A 124 -13.10 13.93 -5.45
N ASN A 125 -13.16 12.59 -5.46
CA ASN A 125 -14.42 11.83 -5.52
C ASN A 125 -15.20 12.04 -4.21
N ASN A 126 -15.25 13.29 -3.75
CA ASN A 126 -16.05 13.74 -2.64
C ASN A 126 -17.50 13.79 -3.12
N LYS A 127 -18.04 12.61 -3.41
CA LYS A 127 -19.46 12.41 -3.55
C LYS A 127 -20.02 12.45 -2.14
N TYR A 128 -20.64 13.58 -1.79
CA TYR A 128 -21.47 13.64 -0.61
C TYR A 128 -22.85 13.05 -0.95
N PRO A 129 -23.59 12.56 0.03
CA PRO A 129 -23.26 12.50 1.45
C PRO A 129 -22.19 11.44 1.80
N LYS A 130 -21.38 11.69 2.86
CA LYS A 130 -20.36 10.76 3.37
C LYS A 130 -20.64 10.39 4.81
N THR A 131 -20.52 9.12 5.17
CA THR A 131 -20.63 8.69 6.57
C THR A 131 -19.25 8.58 7.22
N VAL A 132 -18.97 9.41 8.21
CA VAL A 132 -17.72 9.38 9.00
C VAL A 132 -18.08 9.10 10.45
N ALA A 133 -17.53 8.03 11.05
CA ALA A 133 -17.80 7.65 12.44
C ALA A 133 -19.31 7.56 12.81
N GLY A 134 -20.13 7.15 11.84
CA GLY A 134 -21.60 7.03 11.97
C GLY A 134 -22.35 8.37 11.86
N VAL A 135 -21.70 9.44 11.40
CA VAL A 135 -22.33 10.74 11.11
C VAL A 135 -22.37 10.93 9.60
N ILE A 136 -23.56 11.19 9.07
CA ILE A 136 -23.74 11.54 7.65
C ILE A 136 -23.39 13.01 7.50
N ILE A 137 -22.36 13.30 6.73
CA ILE A 137 -21.95 14.63 6.31
C ILE A 137 -22.64 14.88 4.97
N ALA A 138 -23.57 15.84 4.92
CA ALA A 138 -24.23 16.27 3.69
C ALA A 138 -23.31 17.18 2.87
N GLU A 139 -23.63 17.39 1.58
CA GLU A 139 -22.84 18.25 0.68
C GLU A 139 -22.72 19.68 1.24
N GLU A 140 -23.77 20.19 1.89
CA GLU A 140 -23.82 21.51 2.55
C GLU A 140 -22.92 21.66 3.78
N ASP A 141 -22.54 20.54 4.42
CA ASP A 141 -21.73 20.52 5.64
C ASP A 141 -20.27 20.15 5.37
N LYS A 142 -19.92 19.95 4.09
CA LYS A 142 -18.59 19.51 3.64
C LYS A 142 -17.43 20.32 4.22
N ASP A 143 -17.60 21.63 4.34
CA ASP A 143 -16.55 22.56 4.78
C ASP A 143 -16.65 22.90 6.28
N LYS A 144 -17.62 22.31 7.01
CA LYS A 144 -17.82 22.57 8.45
C LYS A 144 -16.99 21.60 9.30
N MET A 145 -16.36 22.12 10.37
CA MET A 145 -15.76 21.28 11.41
C MET A 145 -16.85 20.67 12.29
N ILE A 146 -16.99 19.33 12.27
CA ILE A 146 -17.95 18.57 13.10
C ILE A 146 -17.19 17.74 14.14
N LEU A 147 -17.55 17.87 15.43
CA LEU A 147 -16.92 17.13 16.53
C LEU A 147 -17.95 16.25 17.28
N LYS A 148 -17.70 14.94 17.39
CA LYS A 148 -18.56 13.99 18.13
C LYS A 148 -18.01 13.72 19.52
N VAL A 149 -18.61 14.31 20.55
CA VAL A 149 -18.26 14.09 21.95
C VAL A 149 -19.17 13.01 22.54
N LYS A 150 -18.61 11.87 22.96
CA LYS A 150 -19.34 10.82 23.70
C LYS A 150 -19.23 11.11 25.20
N ILE A 151 -20.28 11.71 25.78
CA ILE A 151 -20.36 11.93 27.22
C ILE A 151 -20.90 10.65 27.86
N LYS A 152 -20.06 9.99 28.66
CA LYS A 152 -20.51 8.94 29.58
C LYS A 152 -21.02 9.68 30.81
N GLU A 153 -22.29 9.51 31.16
CA GLU A 153 -22.91 10.25 32.26
C GLU A 153 -22.04 10.22 33.52
N SER A 154 -21.41 11.36 33.79
CA SER A 154 -21.02 11.81 35.11
C SER A 154 -21.56 13.23 35.17
N THR A 155 -22.50 13.44 36.08
CA THR A 155 -23.19 14.71 36.32
C THR A 155 -22.20 15.75 36.83
N ASP A 156 -21.33 16.25 35.98
CA ASP A 156 -20.59 17.49 36.24
C ASP A 156 -20.82 18.43 35.06
N LYS A 157 -21.54 19.50 35.38
CA LYS A 157 -21.83 20.60 34.46
C LYS A 157 -20.47 21.19 34.05
N LEU A 158 -20.12 21.05 32.77
CA LEU A 158 -19.04 21.81 32.16
C LEU A 158 -19.36 23.30 32.29
N LEU A 159 -18.79 23.94 33.30
CA LEU A 159 -18.73 25.38 33.43
C LEU A 159 -17.75 25.90 32.38
N VAL A 160 -18.29 26.44 31.28
CA VAL A 160 -17.51 27.30 30.38
C VAL A 160 -17.26 28.61 31.13
N PRO A 161 -16.01 29.03 31.37
CA PRO A 161 -15.74 30.29 32.03
C PRO A 161 -16.25 31.43 31.14
N GLY A 162 -17.31 32.12 31.59
CA GLY A 162 -17.91 33.28 30.91
C GLY A 162 -19.43 33.24 30.72
N THR A 163 -20.10 32.09 30.88
CA THR A 163 -21.57 32.02 30.73
C THR A 163 -22.29 32.13 32.08
N ARG A 164 -23.02 33.24 32.31
CA ARG A 164 -23.99 33.36 33.40
C ARG A 164 -25.16 32.40 33.18
N ILE A 165 -25.33 31.45 34.09
CA ILE A 165 -26.51 30.58 34.12
C ILE A 165 -27.70 31.41 34.63
N ARG A 166 -28.66 31.74 33.75
CA ARG A 166 -29.98 32.19 34.21
C ARG A 166 -30.77 30.95 34.62
N SER A 167 -31.06 30.82 35.91
CA SER A 167 -32.06 29.89 36.41
C SER A 167 -33.43 30.36 35.93
N PHE A 168 -34.08 29.58 35.08
CA PHE A 168 -35.52 29.71 34.87
C PHE A 168 -36.20 29.05 36.07
N ARG A 169 -36.80 29.86 36.94
CA ARG A 169 -37.57 29.37 38.08
C ARG A 169 -39.05 29.36 37.67
N ARG A 170 -39.58 28.13 37.58
CA ARG A 170 -40.97 27.68 37.42
C ARG A 170 -41.79 28.30 36.31
#